data_AF-A0AAW3FCL1-F1
#
_entry.id   AF-A0AAW3FCL1-F1
#
_cell.length_a   1.000
_cell.length_b   1.000
_cell.length_c   1.000
_cell.angle_alpha   90.00
_cell.angle_beta   90.00
_cell.angle_gamma   90.00
#
_symmetry.space_group_name_H-M   'P 1'
#
loop_
_entity.id
_entity.type
_entity.pdbx_description
1 polymer ?
#
loop_
_entity_poly.entity_id
_entity_poly.type
_entity_poly.pdbx_seq_one_letter_code
_entity_poly.pdbx_strand_id
1 'polypeptide(L)'
;MTSAPIVTRQEAAAADVVSLRMSVQDALGVGITAAQDWCAAAVCSQRRAWQQWERGERSIHPGIYKLARMEVARLEAERGMLAMPEPKRG
;
A
#
# COMPACT_ATOMS: atom_id res chain seq x y z
N MET A 1 33.61 23.18 12.18
CA MET A 1 33.17 21.80 11.96
C MET A 1 31.68 21.85 11.64
N THR A 2 31.32 21.77 10.36
CA THR A 2 29.93 21.89 9.90
C THR A 2 29.31 20.49 9.90
N SER A 3 28.42 20.22 10.86
CA SER A 3 27.68 18.97 10.92
C SER A 3 26.70 18.92 9.75
N ALA A 4 26.86 17.98 8.82
CA ALA A 4 25.93 17.77 7.74
C ALA A 4 24.58 17.28 8.30
N PRO A 5 23.43 17.73 7.76
CA PRO A 5 22.13 17.23 8.21
C PRO A 5 22.04 15.74 7.88
N ILE A 6 21.81 14.93 8.92
CA ILE A 6 21.47 13.51 8.77
C ILE A 6 20.21 13.46 7.90
N VAL A 7 20.33 12.88 6.70
CA VAL A 7 19.21 12.65 5.79
C VAL A 7 18.13 11.89 6.57
N THR A 8 17.11 12.62 7.00
CA THR A 8 16.02 12.03 7.77
C THR A 8 15.25 11.15 6.79
N ARG A 9 15.32 9.82 6.96
CA ARG A 9 14.48 8.88 6.21
C ARG A 9 13.04 9.33 6.44
N GLN A 10 12.34 9.76 5.39
CA GLN A 10 10.93 10.09 5.46
C GLN A 10 10.17 8.81 5.87
N GLU A 11 9.73 8.74 7.13
CA GLU A 11 8.83 7.69 7.60
C GLU A 11 7.43 7.97 7.04
N ALA A 12 6.74 6.93 6.58
CA ALA A 12 5.36 7.08 6.14
C ALA A 12 4.47 7.31 7.37
N ALA A 13 3.56 8.28 7.27
CA ALA A 13 2.59 8.52 8.32
C ALA A 13 1.54 7.41 8.35
N ALA A 14 0.90 7.20 9.50
CA ALA A 14 -0.21 6.26 9.62
C ALA A 14 -1.33 6.51 8.58
N ALA A 15 -1.60 7.79 8.29
CA ALA A 15 -2.56 8.21 7.26
C ALA A 15 -2.18 7.74 5.84
N ASP A 16 -0.89 7.63 5.54
CA ASP A 16 -0.42 7.13 4.24
C ASP A 16 -0.70 5.62 4.12
N VAL A 17 -0.50 4.87 5.19
CA VAL A 17 -0.79 3.43 5.26
C VAL A 17 -2.30 3.17 5.12
N VAL A 18 -3.11 3.99 5.81
CA VAL A 18 -4.58 4.00 5.67
C VAL A 18 -4.99 4.26 4.23
N SER A 19 -4.34 5.21 3.55
CA SER A 19 -4.63 5.56 2.15
C SER A 19 -4.34 4.39 1.22
N LEU A 20 -3.24 3.64 1.43
CA LEU A 20 -2.95 2.44 0.65
C LEU A 20 -4.02 1.35 0.79
N ARG A 21 -4.49 1.08 2.03
CA ARG A 21 -5.61 0.15 2.22
C ARG A 21 -6.87 0.63 1.49
N MET A 22 -7.16 1.92 1.52
CA MET A 22 -8.34 2.48 0.84
C MET A 22 -8.27 2.29 -0.68
N SER A 23 -7.11 2.49 -1.30
CA SER A 23 -6.90 2.14 -2.71
C SER A 23 -7.20 0.66 -2.99
N VAL A 24 -6.74 -0.25 -2.13
CA VAL A 24 -7.02 -1.68 -2.27
C VAL A 24 -8.50 -2.00 -2.12
N GLN A 25 -9.19 -1.35 -1.18
CA GLN A 25 -10.64 -1.49 -1.05
C GLN A 25 -11.40 -1.07 -2.30
N ASP A 26 -11.04 0.08 -2.88
CA ASP A 26 -11.68 0.55 -4.11
C ASP A 26 -11.35 -0.37 -5.29
N ALA A 27 -10.09 -0.77 -5.43
CA ALA A 27 -9.63 -1.61 -6.52
C ALA A 27 -10.29 -3.00 -6.54
N LEU A 28 -10.52 -3.58 -5.36
CA LEU A 28 -11.10 -4.93 -5.22
C LEU A 28 -12.60 -4.94 -4.89
N GLY A 29 -13.19 -3.80 -4.53
CA GLY A 29 -14.57 -3.72 -4.04
C GLY A 29 -14.79 -4.48 -2.72
N VAL A 30 -13.79 -4.50 -1.83
CA VAL A 30 -13.82 -5.29 -0.59
C VAL A 30 -13.89 -4.43 0.68
N GLY A 31 -14.33 -5.05 1.78
CA GLY A 31 -14.33 -4.41 3.10
C GLY A 31 -12.94 -4.25 3.72
N ILE A 32 -12.87 -3.46 4.80
CA ILE A 32 -11.63 -3.10 5.52
C ILE A 32 -10.78 -4.32 5.87
N THR A 33 -11.38 -5.34 6.49
CA THR A 33 -10.62 -6.53 6.95
C THR A 33 -9.93 -7.25 5.81
N ALA A 34 -10.64 -7.48 4.70
CA ALA A 34 -10.09 -8.17 3.53
C ALA A 34 -8.98 -7.34 2.86
N ALA A 35 -9.14 -6.01 2.80
CA ALA A 35 -8.09 -5.14 2.30
C ALA A 35 -6.85 -5.13 3.22
N GLN A 36 -7.02 -5.15 4.54
CA GLN A 36 -5.90 -5.28 5.48
C GLN A 36 -5.16 -6.61 5.34
N ASP A 37 -5.89 -7.72 5.16
CA ASP A 37 -5.30 -9.04 4.91
C ASP A 37 -4.52 -9.03 3.58
N TRP A 38 -5.07 -8.43 2.53
CA TRP A 38 -4.37 -8.27 1.25
C TRP A 38 -3.10 -7.43 1.40
N CYS A 39 -3.19 -6.25 2.03
CA CYS A 39 -2.04 -5.36 2.22
C CYS A 39 -0.93 -6.03 3.04
N ALA A 40 -1.30 -6.76 4.09
CA ALA A 40 -0.34 -7.50 4.90
C ALA A 40 0.35 -8.60 4.08
N ALA A 41 -0.42 -9.39 3.32
CA ALA A 41 0.12 -10.45 2.47
C ALA A 41 1.04 -9.90 1.37
N ALA A 42 0.66 -8.77 0.74
CA ALA A 42 1.43 -8.12 -0.32
C ALA A 42 2.85 -7.70 0.12
N VAL A 43 3.05 -7.43 1.42
CA VAL A 43 4.36 -7.10 1.99
C VAL A 43 4.92 -8.20 2.91
N CYS A 44 4.46 -9.44 2.74
CA CYS A 44 4.92 -10.61 3.50
C CYS A 44 4.86 -10.38 5.04
N SER A 45 3.79 -9.74 5.52
CA SER A 45 3.56 -9.43 6.92
C SER A 45 2.24 -10.01 7.42
N GLN A 46 1.89 -9.70 8.67
CA GLN A 46 0.66 -10.14 9.32
C GLN A 46 -0.33 -8.97 9.43
N ARG A 47 -1.65 -9.26 9.34
CA ARG A 47 -2.70 -8.25 9.47
C ARG A 47 -2.56 -7.39 10.73
N ARG A 48 -2.15 -7.99 11.85
CA ARG A 48 -1.89 -7.24 13.10
C ARG A 48 -0.80 -6.18 12.93
N ALA A 49 0.31 -6.50 12.24
CA ALA A 49 1.37 -5.53 11.99
C ALA A 49 0.87 -4.39 11.10
N TRP A 50 0.08 -4.70 10.06
CA TRP A 50 -0.55 -3.69 9.23
C TRP A 50 -1.46 -2.75 10.03
N GLN A 51 -2.32 -3.29 10.90
CA GLN A 51 -3.20 -2.51 11.76
C GLN A 51 -2.42 -1.59 12.71
N GLN A 52 -1.28 -2.04 13.24
CA GLN A 52 -0.42 -1.20 14.09
C GLN A 52 0.16 -0.03 13.31
N TRP A 53 0.52 -0.22 12.03
CA TRP A 53 0.96 0.85 11.15
C TRP A 53 -0.17 1.85 10.84
N GLU A 54 -1.38 1.37 10.55
CA GLU A 54 -2.54 2.23 10.29
C GLU A 54 -2.97 3.07 11.48
N ARG A 55 -2.77 2.57 12.70
CA ARG A 55 -3.10 3.28 13.94
C ARG A 55 -1.97 4.19 14.43
N GLY A 56 -0.80 4.11 13.81
CA GLY A 56 0.41 4.80 14.30
C GLY A 56 0.95 4.22 15.61
N GLU A 57 0.51 3.01 16.01
CA GLU A 57 1.10 2.28 17.14
C GLU A 57 2.55 1.86 16.85
N ARG A 58 2.90 1.73 15.56
CA ARG A 58 4.24 1.41 15.07
C ARG A 58 4.52 2.14 13.75
N SER A 59 5.73 2.64 13.54
CA SER A 59 6.16 3.13 12.21
C SER A 59 6.40 1.97 11.24
N ILE A 60 5.93 2.10 10.01
CA ILE A 60 6.27 1.18 8.92
C ILE A 60 7.69 1.46 8.41
N HIS A 61 8.49 0.42 8.21
CA HIS A 61 9.84 0.60 7.64
C HIS A 61 9.75 1.14 6.21
N PRO A 62 10.55 2.15 5.80
CA PRO A 62 10.44 2.78 4.49
C PRO A 62 10.53 1.81 3.30
N GLY A 63 11.33 0.74 3.42
CA GLY A 63 11.41 -0.31 2.41
C GLY A 63 10.12 -1.13 2.27
N ILE A 64 9.44 -1.41 3.39
CA ILE A 64 8.15 -2.12 3.39
C ILE A 64 7.07 -1.22 2.81
N TYR A 65 7.07 0.07 3.17
CA TYR A 65 6.13 1.04 2.62
C TYR A 65 6.30 1.20 1.10
N LYS A 66 7.55 1.25 0.62
CA LYS A 66 7.83 1.29 -0.82
C LYS A 66 7.29 0.05 -1.54
N LEU A 67 7.47 -1.15 -0.97
CA LEU A 67 6.92 -2.38 -1.52
C LEU A 67 5.38 -2.33 -1.56
N ALA A 68 4.73 -1.92 -0.47
CA ALA A 68 3.27 -1.78 -0.44
C ALA A 68 2.75 -0.87 -1.56
N ARG A 69 3.39 0.28 -1.79
CA ARG A 69 3.03 1.19 -2.89
C ARG A 69 3.16 0.54 -4.27
N MET A 70 4.22 -0.23 -4.49
CA MET A 70 4.44 -0.92 -5.76
C MET A 70 3.37 -1.99 -6.02
N GLU A 71 3.01 -2.76 -4.98
CA GLU A 71 1.96 -3.78 -5.08
C GLU A 71 0.58 -3.18 -5.33
N VAL A 72 0.24 -2.08 -4.65
CA VAL A 72 -1.03 -1.36 -4.89
C VAL A 72 -1.08 -0.79 -6.30
N ALA A 73 -0.01 -0.17 -6.78
CA ALA A 73 0.05 0.35 -8.15
C ALA A 73 -0.09 -0.77 -9.19
N ARG A 74 0.51 -1.95 -8.93
CA ARG A 74 0.34 -3.14 -9.78
C ARG A 74 -1.11 -3.59 -9.83
N LEU A 75 -1.77 -3.68 -8.67
CA LEU A 75 -3.17 -4.06 -8.56
C LEU A 75 -4.09 -3.10 -9.35
N GLU A 76 -3.87 -1.79 -9.22
CA GLU A 76 -4.64 -0.78 -9.95
C GLU A 76 -4.44 -0.89 -11.46
N ALA A 77 -3.22 -1.17 -11.92
CA ALA A 77 -2.92 -1.39 -13.33
C ALA A 77 -3.60 -2.65 -13.88
N GLU A 78 -3.60 -3.75 -13.12
CA GLU A 78 -4.27 -5.01 -13.48
C GLU A 78 -5.80 -4.83 -13.58
N ARG A 79 -6.40 -4.07 -12.66
CA ARG A 79 -7.82 -3.67 -12.75
C ARG A 79 -8.11 -2.88 -14.03
N GLY A 80 -7.25 -1.92 -14.39
CA GLY A 80 -7.38 -1.14 -15.61
C GLY A 80 -7.28 -1.98 -16.88
N MET A 81 -6.43 -3.02 -16.88
CA MET A 81 -6.28 -3.95 -18.00
C MET A 81 -7.52 -4.85 -18.19
N LEU A 82 -8.22 -5.20 -17.12
CA LEU A 82 -9.47 -5.96 -17.18
C LEU A 82 -10.67 -5.12 -17.70
N ALA A 83 -10.57 -3.78 -17.63
CA ALA A 83 -11.64 -2.85 -18.03
C ALA A 83 -11.57 -2.42 -19.52
N MET A 84 -10.61 -2.92 -20.31
CA MET A 84 -10.58 -2.71 -21.76
C MET A 84 -11.59 -3.62 -22.45
N PRO A 85 -12.63 -3.09 -23.13
CA PRO A 85 -13.47 -3.92 -23.99
C PRO A 85 -12.60 -4.50 -25.12
N GLU A 86 -12.78 -5.79 -25.43
CA GLU A 86 -12.05 -6.45 -26.51
C GLU A 86 -12.08 -5.59 -27.79
N PRO A 87 -10.95 -5.44 -28.49
CA PRO A 87 -10.96 -4.78 -29.78
C PRO A 87 -11.87 -5.58 -30.70
N LYS A 88 -12.97 -4.96 -31.17
CA LYS A 88 -13.79 -5.53 -32.23
C LYS A 88 -12.87 -5.74 -33.43
N ARG A 89 -12.50 -7.00 -33.68
CA ARG A 89 -11.84 -7.40 -34.92
C ARG A 89 -12.83 -7.08 -36.03
N GLY A 90 -12.56 -5.99 -36.76
CA GLY A 90 -13.24 -5.66 -38.01
C GLY A 90 -12.80 -6.60 -39.13
#